data_AF-A0A1Y3N6G6-F1
#
_entry.id   AF-A0A1Y3N6G6-F1
#
_cell.length_a   1.000
_cell.length_b   1.000
_cell.length_c   1.000
_cell.angle_alpha   90.00
_cell.angle_beta   90.00
_cell.angle_gamma   90.00
#
_symmetry.space_group_name_H-M   'P 1'
#
loop_
_entity.id
_entity.type
_entity.pdbx_description
1 polymer ?
#
loop_
_entity_poly.entity_id
_entity_poly.type
_entity_poly.pdbx_seq_one_letter_code
_entity_poly.pdbx_strand_id
1 'polypeptide(L)'
;MRQSKNAFIYIYLGDYDYKCETDRYFNKVLDSNRKYKFFGILGNHEDAGECGESKYKKYVNILYDQMTNSKNSGTSCVFSPKKTMWSCVYKNMRIIGLSPSVSKEEKRDAQLAFLKKHLSESTEDWKLCAWHYYDDYYHTGKYQKNKNYVSSDGESFYDYCRNHGAIIFSAHDHVYARTHVMSQFSKPVIDSYDYKSPNNIVQIRKGATLNILDAVGGWEIYDEYGKQKDYAHWQKKYAKGSNSENAKKYGTLICKFNVGGNSKKSSCQFLRINSSDPVFDSFTIYRNDDPENTTYDEIDSRFLEEKIAAYQAKNGGVAPVAPATTRTTRTTTTTTTSTRSSPSESIKISTNDRCGSSYGKCPNDKCCSKYGYCDTSRQHCDIDQGCQVKYGICKYYTTTTKTSTKKTSTKKTSTKKSSTKKTSTKKSSSTSIPYSSSDRCGPKYGKCRNNECCSEYGWCSDSSEHCGRGCQPLYGRCK
;
A
#
# COMPACT_ATOMS: atom_id res chain seq x y z
N MET A 1 -12.30 -16.52 0.86
CA MET A 1 -11.55 -15.80 -0.19
C MET A 1 -11.11 -16.73 -1.31
N ARG A 2 -12.05 -17.28 -2.11
CA ARG A 2 -11.75 -18.38 -3.03
C ARG A 2 -11.39 -17.97 -4.47
N GLN A 3 -11.43 -16.68 -4.85
CA GLN A 3 -11.27 -16.34 -6.27
C GLN A 3 -10.58 -14.99 -6.47
N SER A 4 -9.28 -15.03 -6.75
CA SER A 4 -8.59 -13.92 -7.40
C SER A 4 -7.52 -14.48 -8.34
N LYS A 5 -7.59 -14.11 -9.62
CA LYS A 5 -6.88 -14.74 -10.75
C LYS A 5 -5.40 -14.34 -10.90
N ASN A 6 -4.84 -13.59 -9.97
CA ASN A 6 -3.47 -13.05 -10.06
C ASN A 6 -2.50 -13.75 -9.11
N ALA A 7 -1.20 -13.55 -9.29
CA ALA A 7 -0.17 -14.12 -8.42
C ALA A 7 -0.29 -13.52 -7.00
N PHE A 8 -0.70 -14.34 -6.02
CA PHE A 8 -0.77 -13.95 -4.61
C PHE A 8 0.21 -14.73 -3.76
N ILE A 9 0.67 -14.08 -2.70
CA ILE A 9 1.22 -14.74 -1.53
C ILE A 9 0.10 -14.76 -0.48
N TYR A 10 -0.08 -15.87 0.22
CA TYR A 10 -0.93 -16.00 1.38
C TYR A 10 -0.06 -16.36 2.58
N ILE A 11 0.08 -15.42 3.52
CA ILE A 11 0.76 -15.61 4.79
C ILE A 11 -0.31 -15.96 5.82
N TYR A 12 -0.19 -17.13 6.47
CA TYR A 12 -1.10 -17.56 7.52
C TYR A 12 -0.37 -17.56 8.86
N LEU A 13 -0.85 -16.77 9.82
CA LEU A 13 -0.13 -16.41 11.03
C LEU A 13 -0.37 -17.36 12.22
N GLY A 14 -0.63 -18.66 11.97
CA GLY A 14 -0.89 -19.67 13.00
C GLY A 14 -2.36 -19.83 13.39
N ASP A 15 -2.62 -20.79 14.26
CA ASP A 15 -3.93 -21.23 14.74
C ASP A 15 -4.84 -21.72 13.60
N TYR A 16 -4.55 -22.92 13.12
CA TYR A 16 -5.17 -23.48 11.93
C TYR A 16 -6.57 -24.05 12.18
N ASP A 17 -6.75 -24.79 13.27
CA ASP A 17 -8.01 -25.50 13.52
C ASP A 17 -8.55 -25.48 14.96
N TYR A 18 -7.74 -25.05 15.94
CA TYR A 18 -8.08 -24.95 17.37
C TYR A 18 -8.51 -26.28 18.04
N LYS A 19 -8.21 -27.42 17.41
CA LYS A 19 -8.68 -28.75 17.81
C LYS A 19 -7.59 -29.82 17.79
N CYS A 20 -6.36 -29.46 17.44
CA CYS A 20 -5.28 -30.41 17.21
C CYS A 20 -5.62 -31.46 16.14
N GLU A 21 -6.44 -31.09 15.15
CA GLU A 21 -6.79 -31.93 14.00
C GLU A 21 -5.83 -31.63 12.83
N THR A 22 -4.59 -32.12 12.93
CA THR A 22 -3.44 -31.78 12.06
C THR A 22 -3.71 -31.59 10.56
N ASP A 23 -4.65 -32.33 9.97
CA ASP A 23 -4.94 -32.27 8.53
C ASP A 23 -6.16 -31.40 8.18
N ARG A 24 -6.99 -31.02 9.15
CA ARG A 24 -8.34 -30.46 8.92
C ARG A 24 -8.28 -29.16 8.12
N TYR A 25 -7.44 -28.21 8.54
CA TYR A 25 -7.28 -26.94 7.82
C TYR A 25 -6.73 -27.19 6.41
N PHE A 26 -5.67 -27.98 6.29
CA PHE A 26 -4.97 -28.21 5.02
C PHE A 26 -5.81 -28.98 4.00
N ASN A 27 -6.72 -29.84 4.45
CA ASN A 27 -7.60 -30.60 3.58
C ASN A 27 -8.93 -29.87 3.27
N LYS A 28 -9.50 -29.14 4.24
CA LYS A 28 -10.85 -28.56 4.11
C LYS A 28 -10.87 -27.07 3.77
N VAL A 29 -9.82 -26.33 4.17
CA VAL A 29 -9.79 -24.86 4.08
C VAL A 29 -8.76 -24.40 3.05
N LEU A 30 -7.54 -24.92 3.13
CA LEU A 30 -6.50 -24.60 2.15
C LEU A 30 -6.90 -25.19 0.80
N ASP A 31 -7.10 -24.32 -0.19
CA ASP A 31 -7.54 -24.75 -1.52
C ASP A 31 -6.47 -25.63 -2.18
N SER A 32 -6.81 -26.90 -2.45
CA SER A 32 -5.91 -27.85 -3.10
C SER A 32 -5.56 -27.43 -4.52
N ASN A 33 -6.39 -26.61 -5.18
CA ASN A 33 -6.19 -26.05 -6.51
C ASN A 33 -5.64 -24.61 -6.47
N ARG A 34 -5.12 -24.16 -5.32
CA ARG A 34 -4.59 -22.81 -5.16
C ARG A 34 -3.54 -22.46 -6.21
N LYS A 35 -3.64 -21.23 -6.72
CA LYS A 35 -2.62 -20.60 -7.58
C LYS A 35 -1.68 -19.67 -6.82
N TYR A 36 -2.00 -19.40 -5.55
CA TYR A 36 -1.20 -18.55 -4.67
C TYR A 36 -0.10 -19.34 -3.95
N LYS A 37 0.98 -18.65 -3.59
CA LYS A 37 2.07 -19.17 -2.76
C LYS A 37 1.63 -19.11 -1.30
N PHE A 38 1.78 -20.21 -0.57
CA PHE A 38 1.34 -20.30 0.81
C PHE A 38 2.56 -20.31 1.73
N PHE A 39 2.56 -19.47 2.75
CA PHE A 39 3.58 -19.46 3.80
C PHE A 39 2.89 -19.47 5.15
N GLY A 40 3.12 -20.53 5.92
CA GLY A 40 2.47 -20.72 7.22
C GLY A 40 3.42 -20.49 8.38
N ILE A 41 2.87 -19.94 9.45
CA ILE A 41 3.50 -19.83 10.76
C ILE A 41 2.73 -20.74 11.71
N LEU A 42 3.41 -21.31 12.71
CA LEU A 42 2.77 -22.10 13.76
C LEU A 42 2.23 -21.16 14.84
N GLY A 43 1.04 -21.43 15.35
CA GLY A 43 0.49 -20.78 16.54
C GLY A 43 0.68 -21.61 17.81
N ASN A 44 0.10 -21.15 18.91
CA ASN A 44 0.09 -21.94 20.15
C ASN A 44 -0.83 -23.16 20.03
N HIS A 45 -1.90 -23.04 19.25
CA HIS A 45 -2.82 -24.15 19.01
C HIS A 45 -2.24 -25.28 18.15
N GLU A 46 -0.99 -25.14 17.71
CA GLU A 46 -0.22 -26.20 17.07
C GLU A 46 0.94 -26.72 17.93
N ASP A 47 1.21 -26.09 19.08
CA ASP A 47 2.40 -26.36 19.88
C ASP A 47 2.35 -27.71 20.61
N ALA A 48 3.52 -28.17 21.07
CA ALA A 48 3.64 -29.46 21.74
C ALA A 48 2.99 -29.50 23.14
N GLY A 49 2.90 -28.37 23.83
CA GLY A 49 2.22 -28.26 25.11
C GLY A 49 0.69 -28.37 24.98
N GLU A 50 0.12 -27.90 23.87
CA GLU A 50 -1.31 -27.94 23.62
C GLU A 50 -1.76 -29.21 22.89
N CYS A 51 -1.04 -29.62 21.85
CA CYS A 51 -1.42 -30.75 21.00
C CYS A 51 -0.59 -32.03 21.22
N GLY A 52 0.46 -31.96 22.03
CA GLY A 52 1.41 -33.05 22.21
C GLY A 52 2.46 -33.14 21.10
N GLU A 53 3.63 -33.67 21.45
CA GLU A 53 4.83 -33.70 20.61
C GLU A 53 4.62 -34.36 19.23
N SER A 54 3.83 -35.44 19.17
CA SER A 54 3.55 -36.16 17.93
C SER A 54 2.76 -35.29 16.93
N LYS A 55 1.72 -34.60 17.40
CA LYS A 55 0.87 -33.76 16.56
C LYS A 55 1.59 -32.48 16.15
N TYR A 56 2.33 -31.86 17.07
CA TYR A 56 3.19 -30.72 16.77
C TYR A 56 4.17 -31.03 15.62
N LYS A 57 4.90 -32.16 15.70
CA LYS A 57 5.80 -32.59 14.61
C LYS A 57 5.06 -32.80 13.29
N LYS A 58 3.82 -33.30 13.35
CA LYS A 58 2.99 -33.46 12.15
C LYS A 58 2.59 -32.10 11.54
N TYR A 59 2.21 -31.11 12.35
CA TYR A 59 1.97 -29.73 11.84
C TYR A 59 3.21 -29.15 11.18
N VAL A 60 4.39 -29.28 11.81
CA VAL A 60 5.67 -28.81 11.26
C VAL A 60 5.93 -29.42 9.89
N ASN A 61 5.77 -30.75 9.77
CA ASN A 61 5.99 -31.46 8.51
C ASN A 61 4.97 -31.05 7.44
N ILE A 62 3.69 -30.97 7.76
CA ILE A 62 2.66 -30.55 6.81
C ILE A 62 2.93 -29.13 6.31
N LEU A 63 3.30 -28.19 7.19
CA LEU A 63 3.65 -26.84 6.78
C LEU A 63 4.86 -26.80 5.86
N TYR A 64 5.92 -27.52 6.22
CA TYR A 64 7.10 -27.66 5.37
C TYR A 64 6.73 -28.20 3.99
N ASP A 65 5.93 -29.27 3.91
CA ASP A 65 5.50 -29.87 2.65
C ASP A 65 4.60 -28.92 1.83
N GLN A 66 3.71 -28.17 2.48
CA GLN A 66 2.88 -27.18 1.81
C GLN A 66 3.69 -26.01 1.25
N MET A 67 4.78 -25.65 1.92
CA MET A 67 5.64 -24.54 1.53
C MET A 67 6.69 -24.92 0.48
N THR A 68 7.04 -26.21 0.38
CA THR A 68 8.09 -26.70 -0.53
C THR A 68 7.55 -27.44 -1.76
N ASN A 69 6.26 -27.80 -1.79
CA ASN A 69 5.68 -28.47 -2.95
C ASN A 69 5.59 -27.57 -4.20
N SER A 70 5.23 -28.18 -5.33
CA SER A 70 5.15 -27.53 -6.65
C SER A 70 4.18 -26.34 -6.73
N LYS A 71 3.19 -26.22 -5.83
CA LYS A 71 2.26 -25.08 -5.79
C LYS A 71 2.96 -23.81 -5.30
N ASN A 72 4.06 -23.97 -4.57
CA ASN A 72 4.95 -22.88 -4.18
C ASN A 72 6.08 -22.61 -5.19
N SER A 73 6.03 -23.17 -6.41
CA SER A 73 7.03 -22.91 -7.46
C SER A 73 7.36 -21.42 -7.68
N GLY A 74 8.62 -21.11 -7.95
CA GLY A 74 9.12 -19.74 -8.11
C GLY A 74 9.42 -19.01 -6.80
N THR A 75 9.29 -19.68 -5.64
CA THR A 75 9.82 -19.22 -4.36
C THR A 75 11.14 -19.91 -4.05
N SER A 76 12.08 -19.19 -3.43
CA SER A 76 13.29 -19.77 -2.86
C SER A 76 13.24 -19.65 -1.34
N CYS A 77 13.19 -20.77 -0.61
CA CYS A 77 13.02 -20.79 0.84
C CYS A 77 14.19 -21.49 1.53
N VAL A 78 14.69 -20.87 2.59
CA VAL A 78 15.61 -21.47 3.56
C VAL A 78 14.87 -21.70 4.86
N PHE A 79 14.98 -22.89 5.44
CA PHE A 79 14.33 -23.25 6.70
C PHE A 79 15.36 -23.41 7.82
N SER A 80 14.96 -23.17 9.07
CA SER A 80 15.76 -23.60 10.22
C SER A 80 15.89 -25.13 10.26
N PRO A 81 16.87 -25.70 10.98
CA PRO A 81 16.99 -27.15 11.14
C PRO A 81 15.71 -27.82 11.66
N LYS A 82 14.92 -27.12 12.48
CA LYS A 82 13.64 -27.60 13.01
C LYS A 82 12.44 -27.31 12.11
N LYS A 83 12.63 -26.60 11.00
CA LYS A 83 11.60 -26.23 10.00
C LYS A 83 10.45 -25.36 10.52
N THR A 84 10.59 -24.79 11.71
CA THR A 84 9.60 -23.89 12.34
C THR A 84 9.84 -22.43 12.00
N MET A 85 11.03 -22.10 11.48
CA MET A 85 11.38 -20.78 10.95
C MET A 85 11.81 -20.90 9.50
N TRP A 86 11.58 -19.83 8.74
CA TRP A 86 11.89 -19.82 7.32
C TRP A 86 12.12 -18.40 6.79
N SER A 87 12.92 -18.31 5.73
CA SER A 87 13.15 -17.10 4.95
C SER A 87 12.91 -17.44 3.49
N CYS A 88 11.87 -16.85 2.91
CA CYS A 88 11.45 -17.10 1.54
C CYS A 88 11.59 -15.83 0.69
N VAL A 89 12.04 -16.01 -0.55
CA VAL A 89 12.06 -14.99 -1.59
C VAL A 89 11.03 -15.33 -2.63
N TYR A 90 10.21 -14.34 -3.01
CA TYR A 90 9.33 -14.42 -4.16
C TYR A 90 9.33 -13.09 -4.89
N LYS A 91 9.81 -13.08 -6.14
CA LYS A 91 10.01 -11.84 -6.92
C LYS A 91 10.88 -10.84 -6.12
N ASN A 92 10.41 -9.60 -5.95
CA ASN A 92 11.12 -8.56 -5.20
C ASN A 92 10.70 -8.50 -3.72
N MET A 93 10.32 -9.64 -3.12
CA MET A 93 9.89 -9.73 -1.72
C MET A 93 10.70 -10.77 -0.95
N ARG A 94 11.22 -10.37 0.21
CA ARG A 94 11.77 -11.22 1.27
C ARG A 94 10.75 -11.35 2.38
N ILE A 95 10.43 -12.58 2.80
CA ILE A 95 9.48 -12.85 3.88
C ILE A 95 10.15 -13.79 4.87
N ILE A 96 10.21 -13.38 6.13
CA ILE A 96 10.80 -14.17 7.21
C ILE A 96 9.69 -14.53 8.19
N GLY A 97 9.45 -15.83 8.38
CA GLY A 97 8.58 -16.37 9.41
C GLY A 97 9.42 -16.95 10.55
N LEU A 98 9.14 -16.52 11.78
CA LEU A 98 9.77 -17.07 12.98
C LEU A 98 8.82 -18.01 13.71
N SER A 99 9.35 -18.73 14.69
CA SER A 99 8.55 -19.58 15.58
C SER A 99 7.53 -18.72 16.35
N PRO A 100 6.39 -19.29 16.80
CA PRO A 100 5.33 -18.54 17.45
C PRO A 100 5.81 -17.63 18.58
N SER A 101 6.66 -18.15 19.47
CA SER A 101 7.29 -17.45 20.59
C SER A 101 8.73 -17.93 20.78
N VAL A 102 9.48 -17.27 21.66
CA VAL A 102 10.69 -17.87 22.23
C VAL A 102 10.32 -19.05 23.13
N SER A 103 10.89 -20.23 22.87
CA SER A 103 10.58 -21.46 23.63
C SER A 103 11.86 -22.27 23.89
N LYS A 104 11.73 -23.39 24.60
CA LYS A 104 12.85 -24.32 24.81
C LYS A 104 13.31 -24.96 23.49
N GLU A 105 12.37 -25.14 22.58
CA GLU A 105 12.55 -25.77 21.28
C GLU A 105 13.24 -24.82 20.32
N GLU A 106 12.81 -23.57 20.22
CA GLU A 106 13.51 -22.54 19.43
C GLU A 106 13.81 -21.33 20.31
N LYS A 107 15.01 -21.35 20.88
CA LYS A 107 15.48 -20.33 21.82
C LYS A 107 15.66 -18.99 21.12
N ARG A 108 15.53 -17.93 21.91
CA ARG A 108 15.70 -16.54 21.49
C ARG A 108 16.92 -16.32 20.60
N ASP A 109 18.11 -16.78 21.01
CA ASP A 109 19.35 -16.50 20.28
C ASP A 109 19.37 -17.16 18.89
N ALA A 110 18.78 -18.34 18.75
CA ALA A 110 18.65 -19.02 17.46
C ALA A 110 17.69 -18.27 16.53
N GLN A 111 16.55 -17.80 17.05
CA GLN A 111 15.59 -17.02 16.27
C GLN A 111 16.16 -15.67 15.86
N LEU A 112 16.83 -14.97 16.78
CA LEU A 112 17.48 -13.69 16.50
C LEU A 112 18.60 -13.85 15.48
N ALA A 113 19.45 -14.88 15.61
CA ALA A 113 20.51 -15.15 14.64
C ALA A 113 19.93 -15.46 13.25
N PHE A 114 18.86 -16.25 13.18
CA PHE A 114 18.17 -16.55 11.92
C PHE A 114 17.61 -15.28 11.27
N LEU A 115 16.91 -14.44 12.06
CA LEU A 115 16.38 -13.15 11.61
C LEU A 115 17.49 -12.24 11.09
N LYS A 116 18.57 -12.09 11.86
CA LYS A 116 19.72 -11.25 11.53
C LYS A 116 20.38 -11.66 10.22
N LYS A 117 20.68 -12.95 10.09
CA LYS A 117 21.29 -13.49 8.88
C LYS A 117 20.44 -13.15 7.65
N HIS A 118 19.17 -13.53 7.68
CA HIS A 118 18.33 -13.46 6.49
C HIS A 118 17.82 -12.07 6.13
N LEU A 119 17.80 -11.13 7.07
CA LEU A 119 17.39 -9.76 6.79
C LEU A 119 18.58 -8.86 6.43
N SER A 120 19.76 -9.07 7.01
CA SER A 120 20.97 -8.32 6.66
C SER A 120 21.48 -8.63 5.25
N GLU A 121 21.32 -9.86 4.79
CA GLU A 121 21.65 -10.32 3.43
C GLU A 121 20.56 -9.96 2.39
N SER A 122 19.43 -9.40 2.81
CA SER A 122 18.29 -9.17 1.91
C SER A 122 18.49 -7.96 0.99
N THR A 123 18.35 -8.19 -0.31
CA THR A 123 18.43 -7.17 -1.37
C THR A 123 17.06 -6.81 -1.95
N GLU A 124 16.03 -7.59 -1.59
CA GLU A 124 14.68 -7.44 -2.12
C GLU A 124 14.06 -6.11 -1.72
N ASP A 125 13.18 -5.60 -2.56
CA ASP A 125 12.55 -4.31 -2.30
C ASP A 125 11.66 -4.33 -1.06
N TRP A 126 10.81 -5.34 -0.98
CA TRP A 126 9.88 -5.50 0.12
C TRP A 126 10.41 -6.54 1.08
N LYS A 127 10.36 -6.22 2.37
CA LYS A 127 10.80 -7.10 3.45
C LYS A 127 9.65 -7.24 4.44
N LEU A 128 9.33 -8.47 4.81
CA LEU A 128 8.26 -8.78 5.74
C LEU A 128 8.82 -9.66 6.85
N CYS A 129 8.50 -9.30 8.08
CA CYS A 129 8.72 -10.12 9.26
C CYS A 129 7.36 -10.59 9.78
N ALA A 130 7.24 -11.86 10.12
CA ALA A 130 5.98 -12.41 10.60
C ALA A 130 6.20 -13.46 11.69
N TRP A 131 5.30 -13.46 12.67
CA TRP A 131 5.26 -14.40 13.79
C TRP A 131 3.83 -14.46 14.35
N HIS A 132 3.55 -15.44 15.21
CA HIS A 132 2.19 -15.63 15.74
C HIS A 132 1.87 -14.74 16.94
N TYR A 133 2.68 -14.80 18.00
CA TYR A 133 2.46 -14.00 19.21
C TYR A 133 2.81 -12.52 18.99
N TYR A 134 2.81 -11.74 20.07
CA TYR A 134 3.21 -10.34 20.06
C TYR A 134 4.02 -10.01 21.31
N ASP A 135 4.72 -8.89 21.30
CA ASP A 135 5.32 -8.32 22.51
C ASP A 135 4.34 -7.37 23.23
N ASP A 136 4.62 -7.03 24.49
CA ASP A 136 3.69 -6.39 25.44
C ASP A 136 2.99 -5.12 24.90
N TYR A 137 3.67 -4.34 24.07
CA TYR A 137 3.06 -3.12 23.51
C TYR A 137 2.08 -3.39 22.36
N TYR A 138 2.07 -4.59 21.77
CA TYR A 138 1.43 -4.85 20.48
C TYR A 138 0.23 -5.81 20.55
N HIS A 139 -0.56 -5.65 21.62
CA HIS A 139 -1.90 -6.23 21.76
C HIS A 139 -2.91 -5.22 22.31
N THR A 140 -4.18 -5.63 22.38
CA THR A 140 -5.34 -4.83 22.78
C THR A 140 -5.95 -5.26 24.12
N GLY A 141 -5.20 -6.08 24.86
CA GLY A 141 -5.45 -6.29 26.29
C GLY A 141 -6.28 -7.50 26.67
N LYS A 142 -6.64 -8.43 25.76
CA LYS A 142 -7.27 -9.69 26.18
C LYS A 142 -6.44 -10.43 27.25
N TYR A 143 -5.13 -10.45 27.05
CA TYR A 143 -4.15 -11.03 27.97
C TYR A 143 -3.38 -9.92 28.66
N GLN A 144 -3.73 -9.60 29.91
CA GLN A 144 -3.13 -8.49 30.68
C GLN A 144 -1.73 -8.79 31.25
N LYS A 145 -1.10 -9.91 30.85
CA LYS A 145 0.25 -10.26 31.32
C LYS A 145 1.28 -9.52 30.49
N ASN A 146 2.00 -8.58 31.10
CA ASN A 146 3.07 -7.86 30.41
C ASN A 146 4.23 -8.82 30.12
N LYS A 147 4.35 -9.26 28.86
CA LYS A 147 5.40 -10.19 28.43
C LYS A 147 5.76 -9.97 26.97
N ASN A 148 7.06 -9.98 26.69
CA ASN A 148 7.58 -10.04 25.33
C ASN A 148 7.69 -11.51 24.91
N TYR A 149 6.69 -12.03 24.18
CA TYR A 149 6.68 -13.42 23.75
C TYR A 149 7.65 -13.71 22.62
N VAL A 150 8.00 -12.69 21.81
CA VAL A 150 8.81 -12.85 20.61
C VAL A 150 10.22 -12.34 20.87
N SER A 151 10.37 -11.13 21.42
CA SER A 151 11.71 -10.58 21.68
C SER A 151 12.32 -11.06 23.00
N SER A 152 11.49 -11.46 23.98
CA SER A 152 11.91 -11.64 25.38
C SER A 152 12.62 -10.38 25.92
N ASP A 153 13.48 -10.55 26.92
CA ASP A 153 14.45 -9.54 27.34
C ASP A 153 15.62 -9.46 26.33
N GLY A 154 16.02 -8.23 26.00
CA GLY A 154 17.17 -7.93 25.14
C GLY A 154 16.81 -7.16 23.86
N GLU A 155 17.60 -7.35 22.81
CA GLU A 155 17.35 -6.74 21.50
C GLU A 155 15.97 -7.11 20.96
N SER A 156 15.21 -6.08 20.57
CA SER A 156 13.86 -6.21 20.04
C SER A 156 13.86 -6.72 18.60
N PHE A 157 13.13 -7.79 18.35
CA PHE A 157 12.99 -8.38 17.01
C PHE A 157 12.23 -7.42 16.10
N TYR A 158 11.24 -6.71 16.66
CA TYR A 158 10.52 -5.63 15.99
C TYR A 158 11.46 -4.50 15.56
N ASP A 159 12.35 -4.04 16.46
CA ASP A 159 13.32 -2.98 16.14
C ASP A 159 14.34 -3.42 15.10
N TYR A 160 14.75 -4.70 15.12
CA TYR A 160 15.62 -5.25 14.10
C TYR A 160 14.92 -5.26 12.73
N CYS A 161 13.66 -5.70 12.65
CA CYS A 161 12.86 -5.59 11.42
C CYS A 161 12.70 -4.14 10.95
N ARG A 162 12.43 -3.21 11.87
CA ARG A 162 12.36 -1.76 11.61
C ARG A 162 13.64 -1.20 11.00
N ASN A 163 14.82 -1.60 11.50
CA ASN A 163 16.11 -1.15 10.97
C ASN A 163 16.28 -1.45 9.47
N HIS A 164 15.60 -2.49 8.97
CA HIS A 164 15.61 -2.87 7.56
C HIS A 164 14.38 -2.40 6.78
N GLY A 165 13.49 -1.62 7.40
CA GLY A 165 12.24 -1.15 6.80
C GLY A 165 11.27 -2.29 6.50
N ALA A 166 11.35 -3.41 7.24
CA ALA A 166 10.46 -4.55 7.04
C ALA A 166 9.08 -4.27 7.65
N ILE A 167 8.02 -4.66 6.95
CA ILE A 167 6.65 -4.62 7.48
C ILE A 167 6.48 -5.80 8.44
N ILE A 168 5.91 -5.56 9.61
CA ILE A 168 5.81 -6.56 10.67
C ILE A 168 4.36 -7.05 10.79
N PHE A 169 4.20 -8.37 10.91
CA PHE A 169 2.91 -9.03 11.08
C PHE A 169 2.90 -9.91 12.34
N SER A 170 1.88 -9.76 13.17
CA SER A 170 1.59 -10.59 14.35
C SER A 170 0.12 -11.02 14.39
N ALA A 171 -0.24 -11.99 15.23
CA ALA A 171 -1.61 -12.49 15.39
C ALA A 171 -1.96 -12.78 16.86
N HIS A 172 -2.61 -13.90 17.17
CA HIS A 172 -3.00 -14.38 18.51
C HIS A 172 -4.05 -13.55 19.27
N ASP A 173 -3.87 -12.24 19.41
CA ASP A 173 -4.86 -11.35 20.03
C ASP A 173 -5.91 -11.03 18.99
N HIS A 174 -7.00 -11.82 18.94
CA HIS A 174 -8.06 -11.88 17.92
C HIS A 174 -8.77 -10.55 17.62
N VAL A 175 -8.02 -9.58 17.15
CA VAL A 175 -8.39 -8.24 16.70
C VAL A 175 -7.59 -7.94 15.43
N TYR A 176 -8.02 -6.94 14.67
CA TYR A 176 -7.14 -6.29 13.71
C TYR A 176 -6.66 -4.98 14.31
N ALA A 177 -5.35 -4.74 14.36
CA ALA A 177 -4.77 -3.49 14.83
C ALA A 177 -3.54 -3.13 14.00
N ARG A 178 -3.46 -1.87 13.58
CA ARG A 178 -2.33 -1.32 12.83
C ARG A 178 -1.73 -0.16 13.61
N THR A 179 -0.41 -0.20 13.78
CA THR A 179 0.30 0.91 14.40
C THR A 179 0.39 2.12 13.46
N HIS A 180 0.69 3.29 14.02
CA HIS A 180 1.38 4.34 13.29
C HIS A 180 2.72 3.81 12.73
N VAL A 181 3.37 4.55 11.82
CA VAL A 181 4.77 4.28 11.52
C VAL A 181 5.58 4.55 12.79
N MET A 182 6.37 3.57 13.20
CA MET A 182 7.15 3.57 14.44
C MET A 182 8.63 3.75 14.11
N SER A 183 9.29 4.64 14.83
CA SER A 183 10.75 4.81 14.84
C SER A 183 11.42 3.97 15.93
N GLN A 184 10.65 3.43 16.88
CA GLN A 184 11.12 2.45 17.88
C GLN A 184 9.97 1.58 18.37
N PHE A 185 10.21 0.28 18.55
CA PHE A 185 9.23 -0.69 19.02
C PHE A 185 9.45 -1.16 20.47
N SER A 186 10.71 -1.34 20.91
CA SER A 186 11.06 -1.77 22.28
C SER A 186 10.50 -0.86 23.36
N LYS A 187 10.51 0.45 23.09
CA LYS A 187 9.78 1.49 23.80
C LYS A 187 9.04 2.26 22.71
N PRO A 188 7.71 2.12 22.57
CA PRO A 188 7.00 2.64 21.41
C PRO A 188 7.25 4.13 21.20
N VAL A 189 7.86 4.47 20.06
CA VAL A 189 8.01 5.85 19.59
C VAL A 189 7.47 5.93 18.17
N ILE A 190 6.49 6.80 17.98
CA ILE A 190 5.91 7.07 16.66
C ILE A 190 6.91 7.90 15.85
N ASP A 191 7.07 7.56 14.59
CA ASP A 191 7.95 8.26 13.67
C ASP A 191 7.48 9.70 13.46
N SER A 192 8.40 10.65 13.47
CA SER A 192 8.06 12.08 13.39
C SER A 192 7.47 12.49 12.04
N TYR A 193 7.65 11.69 10.98
CA TYR A 193 7.07 11.92 9.66
C TYR A 193 5.68 11.29 9.48
N ASP A 194 5.25 10.42 10.40
CA ASP A 194 3.91 9.85 10.38
C ASP A 194 2.84 10.95 10.47
N TYR A 195 3.01 11.86 11.45
CA TYR A 195 2.12 13.02 11.66
C TYR A 195 2.20 14.09 10.56
N LYS A 196 3.18 14.01 9.66
CA LYS A 196 3.31 14.92 8.50
C LYS A 196 2.55 14.40 7.28
N SER A 197 1.90 13.24 7.40
CA SER A 197 1.16 12.57 6.33
C SER A 197 -0.28 12.32 6.74
N PRO A 198 -1.23 12.19 5.80
CA PRO A 198 -2.57 11.70 6.11
C PRO A 198 -2.52 10.30 6.74
N ASN A 199 -3.44 9.98 7.66
CA ASN A 199 -3.49 8.69 8.39
C ASN A 199 -3.55 7.42 7.50
N ASN A 200 -3.91 7.58 6.22
CA ASN A 200 -3.95 6.51 5.22
C ASN A 200 -2.67 6.44 4.35
N ILE A 201 -1.64 7.21 4.67
CA ILE A 201 -0.33 7.20 4.03
C ILE A 201 0.70 6.74 5.05
N VAL A 202 1.38 5.64 4.72
CA VAL A 202 2.40 5.01 5.56
C VAL A 202 3.73 5.15 4.85
N GLN A 203 4.67 5.91 5.42
CA GLN A 203 5.99 6.11 4.84
C GLN A 203 7.02 5.25 5.58
N ILE A 204 7.41 4.11 4.99
CA ILE A 204 8.40 3.21 5.57
C ILE A 204 9.80 3.47 5.00
N ARG A 205 10.81 3.19 5.80
CA ARG A 205 12.24 3.27 5.44
C ARG A 205 13.08 2.45 6.41
N LYS A 206 14.37 2.31 6.13
CA LYS A 206 15.30 1.81 7.15
C LYS A 206 15.20 2.69 8.39
N GLY A 207 14.79 2.09 9.51
CA GLY A 207 14.57 2.79 10.77
C GLY A 207 13.15 3.32 10.99
N ALA A 208 12.20 3.10 10.09
CA ALA A 208 10.79 3.41 10.37
C ALA A 208 9.85 2.46 9.63
N THR A 209 8.96 1.79 10.36
CA THR A 209 8.00 0.83 9.78
C THR A 209 6.77 0.69 10.66
N LEU A 210 5.79 -0.12 10.25
CA LEU A 210 4.58 -0.43 11.02
C LEU A 210 4.53 -1.91 11.44
N ASN A 211 3.81 -2.16 12.53
CA ASN A 211 3.31 -3.48 12.90
C ASN A 211 1.81 -3.60 12.60
N ILE A 212 1.41 -4.78 12.15
CA ILE A 212 0.02 -5.13 11.90
C ILE A 212 -0.30 -6.42 12.64
N LEU A 213 -1.18 -6.30 13.63
CA LEU A 213 -1.85 -7.40 14.29
C LEU A 213 -3.06 -7.80 13.42
N ASP A 214 -3.02 -8.94 12.74
CA ASP A 214 -4.09 -9.39 11.83
C ASP A 214 -4.65 -10.77 12.26
N ALA A 215 -5.48 -10.76 13.31
CA ALA A 215 -5.88 -11.99 14.03
C ALA A 215 -7.38 -12.29 14.01
N VAL A 216 -8.15 -11.71 13.09
CA VAL A 216 -9.63 -11.89 13.02
C VAL A 216 -10.05 -12.83 11.89
N GLY A 217 -9.29 -13.92 11.71
CA GLY A 217 -9.39 -14.82 10.57
C GLY A 217 -10.60 -15.76 10.55
N GLY A 218 -11.24 -16.06 11.69
CA GLY A 218 -12.44 -16.91 11.68
C GLY A 218 -12.87 -17.62 12.96
N TRP A 219 -12.05 -17.64 14.03
CA TRP A 219 -12.41 -18.32 15.27
C TRP A 219 -13.34 -17.46 16.13
N GLU A 220 -12.82 -16.39 16.70
CA GLU A 220 -13.56 -15.38 17.43
C GLU A 220 -12.94 -14.00 17.19
N ILE A 221 -13.60 -12.96 17.70
CA ILE A 221 -13.05 -11.61 17.73
C ILE A 221 -13.13 -11.15 19.19
N TYR A 222 -12.03 -10.66 19.73
CA TYR A 222 -11.94 -10.23 21.13
C TYR A 222 -12.51 -8.82 21.34
N ASP A 223 -12.95 -8.58 22.57
CA ASP A 223 -13.06 -7.23 23.12
C ASP A 223 -11.68 -6.70 23.48
N GLU A 224 -11.55 -5.37 23.55
CA GLU A 224 -10.32 -4.70 23.95
C GLU A 224 -10.40 -4.29 25.42
N TYR A 225 -9.29 -4.40 26.16
CA TYR A 225 -9.26 -4.19 27.60
C TYR A 225 -8.04 -3.39 28.07
N GLY A 226 -8.13 -2.88 29.30
CA GLY A 226 -7.02 -2.27 30.02
C GLY A 226 -6.44 -1.04 29.34
N LYS A 227 -5.18 -0.73 29.63
CA LYS A 227 -4.43 0.39 29.03
C LYS A 227 -3.99 0.09 27.60
N GLN A 228 -3.87 -1.19 27.24
CA GLN A 228 -3.28 -1.63 25.97
C GLN A 228 -4.14 -1.25 24.77
N LYS A 229 -5.48 -1.26 24.94
CA LYS A 229 -6.39 -0.73 23.93
C LYS A 229 -6.19 0.77 23.68
N ASP A 230 -5.74 1.53 24.66
CA ASP A 230 -5.61 2.99 24.56
C ASP A 230 -4.17 3.44 24.24
N TYR A 231 -3.26 2.51 23.93
CA TYR A 231 -1.90 2.88 23.54
C TYR A 231 -1.89 3.78 22.29
N ALA A 232 -1.19 4.91 22.41
CA ALA A 232 -1.18 5.96 21.41
C ALA A 232 -0.57 5.53 20.06
N HIS A 233 0.24 4.47 20.04
CA HIS A 233 0.82 3.95 18.80
C HIS A 233 -0.18 3.21 17.91
N TRP A 234 -1.39 2.93 18.37
CA TRP A 234 -2.43 2.36 17.52
C TRP A 234 -3.07 3.41 16.61
N GLN A 235 -2.85 3.29 15.30
CA GLN A 235 -3.47 4.16 14.29
C GLN A 235 -4.90 3.71 13.94
N LYS A 236 -5.13 2.39 13.89
CA LYS A 236 -6.44 1.81 13.56
C LYS A 236 -6.62 0.48 14.27
N LYS A 237 -7.82 0.21 14.80
CA LYS A 237 -8.16 -1.05 15.48
C LYS A 237 -9.57 -1.50 15.11
N TYR A 238 -9.78 -2.81 15.13
CA TYR A 238 -11.03 -3.49 14.86
C TYR A 238 -11.18 -4.68 15.80
N ALA A 239 -12.18 -4.58 16.66
CA ALA A 239 -12.49 -5.55 17.70
C ALA A 239 -13.98 -5.91 17.67
N LYS A 240 -14.42 -6.77 18.60
CA LYS A 240 -15.79 -7.30 18.66
C LYS A 240 -16.85 -6.20 18.80
N GLY A 241 -16.48 -5.10 19.46
CA GLY A 241 -17.34 -3.96 19.74
C GLY A 241 -18.22 -4.18 20.97
N SER A 242 -18.64 -3.09 21.61
CA SER A 242 -19.36 -3.14 22.90
C SER A 242 -20.71 -3.83 22.82
N ASN A 243 -21.31 -3.92 21.63
CA ASN A 243 -22.58 -4.61 21.38
C ASN A 243 -22.39 -5.89 20.57
N SER A 244 -21.15 -6.39 20.48
CA SER A 244 -20.79 -7.56 19.66
C SER A 244 -21.13 -7.41 18.18
N GLU A 245 -21.22 -6.17 17.67
CA GLU A 245 -21.63 -5.88 16.29
C GLU A 245 -20.68 -6.44 15.23
N ASN A 246 -19.45 -6.78 15.63
CA ASN A 246 -18.43 -7.34 14.76
C ASN A 246 -18.15 -8.83 15.01
N ALA A 247 -18.80 -9.50 15.97
CA ALA A 247 -18.44 -10.84 16.43
C ALA A 247 -18.39 -11.94 15.33
N LYS A 248 -19.07 -11.75 14.20
CA LYS A 248 -19.06 -12.65 13.03
C LYS A 248 -18.58 -11.99 11.73
N LYS A 249 -18.02 -10.79 11.84
CA LYS A 249 -17.49 -9.99 10.73
C LYS A 249 -15.98 -10.12 10.67
N TYR A 250 -15.52 -11.36 10.47
CA TYR A 250 -14.11 -11.72 10.31
C TYR A 250 -13.49 -11.02 9.10
N GLY A 251 -12.17 -10.97 9.02
CA GLY A 251 -11.50 -10.29 7.94
C GLY A 251 -10.04 -10.67 7.76
N THR A 252 -9.42 -10.04 6.77
CA THR A 252 -7.98 -10.17 6.52
C THR A 252 -7.47 -8.91 5.83
N LEU A 253 -6.17 -8.67 5.95
CA LEU A 253 -5.49 -7.65 5.16
C LEU A 253 -5.11 -8.18 3.77
N ILE A 254 -5.46 -7.42 2.73
CA ILE A 254 -4.99 -7.65 1.37
C ILE A 254 -4.13 -6.46 0.94
N CYS A 255 -2.87 -6.74 0.61
CA CYS A 255 -1.94 -5.75 0.07
C CYS A 255 -1.55 -6.07 -1.38
N LYS A 256 -1.60 -5.05 -2.23
CA LYS A 256 -1.06 -5.05 -3.59
C LYS A 256 0.25 -4.28 -3.58
N PHE A 257 1.36 -5.00 -3.72
CA PHE A 257 2.68 -4.42 -3.86
C PHE A 257 2.97 -4.05 -5.32
N ASN A 258 3.92 -3.12 -5.50
CA ASN A 258 4.34 -2.60 -6.80
C ASN A 258 3.17 -2.00 -7.61
N VAL A 259 2.33 -1.16 -6.97
CA VAL A 259 1.12 -0.61 -7.59
C VAL A 259 1.47 0.21 -8.83
N GLY A 260 0.84 -0.12 -9.97
CA GLY A 260 1.14 0.55 -11.25
C GLY A 260 2.56 0.26 -11.78
N GLY A 261 3.23 -0.76 -11.23
CA GLY A 261 4.64 -1.04 -11.51
C GLY A 261 5.63 -0.22 -10.67
N ASN A 262 5.15 0.69 -9.80
CA ASN A 262 6.01 1.47 -8.91
C ASN A 262 6.50 0.60 -7.76
N SER A 263 7.77 0.18 -7.78
CA SER A 263 8.34 -0.71 -6.77
C SER A 263 8.42 -0.13 -5.36
N LYS A 264 8.23 1.19 -5.22
CA LYS A 264 8.18 1.87 -3.92
C LYS A 264 6.76 2.00 -3.36
N LYS A 265 5.73 1.50 -4.05
CA LYS A 265 4.32 1.71 -3.67
C LYS A 265 3.56 0.42 -3.46
N SER A 266 2.86 0.34 -2.32
CA SER A 266 1.89 -0.72 -2.01
C SER A 266 0.57 -0.12 -1.59
N SER A 267 -0.54 -0.82 -1.87
CA SER A 267 -1.89 -0.42 -1.42
C SER A 267 -2.50 -1.58 -0.65
N CYS A 268 -2.98 -1.31 0.57
CA CYS A 268 -3.50 -2.30 1.49
C CYS A 268 -4.94 -1.98 1.88
N GLN A 269 -5.76 -3.02 2.01
CA GLN A 269 -7.13 -2.94 2.49
C GLN A 269 -7.42 -4.07 3.47
N PHE A 270 -7.94 -3.74 4.64
CA PHE A 270 -8.47 -4.73 5.56
C PHE A 270 -9.95 -4.97 5.23
N LEU A 271 -10.24 -6.18 4.73
CA LEU A 271 -11.54 -6.57 4.21
C LEU A 271 -12.27 -7.48 5.19
N ARG A 272 -13.54 -7.19 5.43
CA ARG A 272 -14.43 -7.94 6.30
C ARG A 272 -15.45 -8.72 5.50
N ILE A 273 -15.74 -9.93 5.94
CA ILE A 273 -16.91 -10.71 5.50
C ILE A 273 -18.11 -10.38 6.37
N ASN A 274 -19.32 -10.73 5.90
CA ASN A 274 -20.59 -10.53 6.62
C ASN A 274 -20.85 -9.06 7.03
N SER A 275 -20.29 -8.10 6.29
CA SER A 275 -20.45 -6.66 6.52
C SER A 275 -21.02 -5.99 5.27
N SER A 276 -21.98 -5.08 5.45
CA SER A 276 -22.49 -4.21 4.37
C SER A 276 -21.44 -3.20 3.89
N ASP A 277 -20.45 -2.92 4.74
CA ASP A 277 -19.27 -2.12 4.42
C ASP A 277 -18.02 -3.01 4.54
N PRO A 278 -17.57 -3.65 3.45
CA PRO A 278 -16.52 -4.65 3.52
C PRO A 278 -15.14 -4.06 3.80
N VAL A 279 -14.86 -2.81 3.44
CA VAL A 279 -13.54 -2.19 3.64
C VAL A 279 -13.52 -1.45 4.97
N PHE A 280 -12.76 -1.91 5.95
CA PHE A 280 -12.68 -1.24 7.26
C PHE A 280 -11.44 -0.34 7.41
N ASP A 281 -10.30 -0.77 6.87
CA ASP A 281 -9.10 0.05 6.76
C ASP A 281 -8.58 0.03 5.32
N SER A 282 -8.00 1.14 4.89
CA SER A 282 -7.42 1.30 3.56
C SER A 282 -6.28 2.31 3.63
N PHE A 283 -5.08 1.89 3.27
CA PHE A 283 -3.89 2.73 3.34
C PHE A 283 -2.90 2.40 2.22
N THR A 284 -2.04 3.36 1.91
CA THR A 284 -0.98 3.24 0.90
C THR A 284 0.36 3.30 1.61
N ILE A 285 1.22 2.32 1.33
CA ILE A 285 2.58 2.29 1.83
C ILE A 285 3.51 2.82 0.76
N TYR A 286 4.29 3.83 1.10
CA TYR A 286 5.42 4.32 0.31
C TYR A 286 6.71 3.94 1.00
N ARG A 287 7.66 3.38 0.24
CA ARG A 287 9.05 3.34 0.67
C ARG A 287 9.71 4.69 0.39
N ASN A 288 9.83 5.51 1.42
CA ASN A 288 10.42 6.83 1.32
C ASN A 288 11.69 6.91 2.17
N ASP A 289 12.84 6.72 1.52
CA ASP A 289 14.14 6.70 2.19
C ASP A 289 14.57 8.09 2.72
N ASP A 290 13.96 9.17 2.21
CA ASP A 290 14.26 10.57 2.58
C ASP A 290 12.97 11.42 2.66
N PRO A 291 12.14 11.21 3.70
CA PRO A 291 10.89 11.94 3.87
C PRO A 291 11.07 13.41 4.30
N GLU A 292 12.32 13.85 4.53
CA GLU A 292 12.63 15.25 4.80
C GLU A 292 12.61 16.07 3.51
N ASN A 293 13.20 15.53 2.45
CA ASN A 293 13.37 16.24 1.17
C ASN A 293 12.50 15.70 0.04
N THR A 294 11.88 14.54 0.22
CA THR A 294 11.00 13.92 -0.79
C THR A 294 9.64 13.64 -0.18
N THR A 295 8.61 14.22 -0.76
CA THR A 295 7.21 13.93 -0.41
C THR A 295 6.76 12.60 -1.02
N TYR A 296 5.70 11.99 -0.49
CA TYR A 296 5.20 10.72 -1.00
C TYR A 296 4.58 10.85 -2.41
N ASP A 297 4.06 12.02 -2.77
CA ASP A 297 3.52 12.32 -4.10
C ASP A 297 4.64 12.55 -5.15
N GLU A 298 5.79 13.06 -4.74
CA GLU A 298 6.97 13.11 -5.60
C GLU A 298 7.50 11.72 -5.97
N ILE A 299 7.30 10.70 -5.12
CA ILE A 299 7.66 9.31 -5.47
C ILE A 299 6.85 8.79 -6.67
N ASP A 300 5.56 9.12 -6.73
CA ASP A 300 4.72 8.77 -7.88
C ASP A 300 5.11 9.58 -9.12
N SER A 301 5.40 10.87 -8.94
CA SER A 301 5.79 11.77 -10.03
C SER A 301 7.11 11.36 -10.66
N ARG A 302 8.14 11.09 -9.85
CA ARG A 302 9.46 10.60 -10.32
C ARG A 302 9.35 9.26 -11.04
N PHE A 303 8.57 8.32 -10.50
CA PHE A 303 8.35 7.05 -11.18
C PHE A 303 7.68 7.23 -12.55
N LEU A 304 6.71 8.15 -12.65
CA LEU A 304 6.08 8.47 -13.92
C LEU A 304 7.08 9.08 -14.92
N GLU A 305 7.91 10.02 -14.49
CA GLU A 305 8.97 10.62 -15.31
C GLU A 305 9.96 9.57 -15.81
N GLU A 306 10.42 8.66 -14.94
CA GLU A 306 11.28 7.54 -15.31
C GLU A 306 10.64 6.65 -16.39
N LYS A 307 9.33 6.37 -16.27
CA LYS A 307 8.59 5.60 -17.27
C LYS A 307 8.46 6.32 -18.60
N ILE A 308 8.20 7.62 -18.59
CA ILE A 308 8.14 8.44 -19.80
C ILE A 308 9.50 8.48 -20.48
N ALA A 309 10.58 8.70 -19.73
CA ALA A 309 11.94 8.73 -20.25
C ALA A 309 12.33 7.37 -20.87
N ALA A 310 12.08 6.26 -20.19
CA ALA A 310 12.33 4.92 -20.72
C ALA A 310 11.54 4.63 -22.00
N TYR A 311 10.29 5.11 -22.06
CA TYR A 311 9.45 4.98 -23.24
C TYR A 311 9.95 5.82 -24.42
N GLN A 312 10.38 7.06 -24.19
CA GLN A 312 10.97 7.92 -25.22
C GLN A 312 12.27 7.35 -25.76
N ALA A 313 13.16 6.87 -24.89
CA ALA A 313 14.43 6.24 -25.27
C ALA A 313 14.21 5.03 -26.18
N LYS A 314 13.18 4.22 -25.91
CA LYS A 314 12.84 3.04 -26.73
C LYS A 314 12.23 3.40 -28.10
N ASN A 315 11.58 4.56 -28.22
CA ASN A 315 10.81 4.94 -29.41
C ASN A 315 11.42 6.10 -30.21
N GLY A 316 12.71 6.41 -30.00
CA GLY A 316 13.43 7.45 -30.76
C GLY A 316 13.06 8.88 -30.37
N GLY A 317 12.42 9.08 -29.22
CA GLY A 317 12.21 10.41 -28.65
C GLY A 317 13.47 10.90 -27.96
N VAL A 318 13.90 12.14 -28.26
CA VAL A 318 14.96 12.81 -27.51
C VAL A 318 14.48 12.94 -26.06
N ALA A 319 15.17 12.27 -25.12
CA ALA A 319 14.83 12.38 -23.71
C ALA A 319 14.95 13.85 -23.27
N PRO A 320 14.01 14.39 -22.48
CA PRO A 320 14.21 15.68 -21.84
C PRO A 320 15.39 15.53 -20.89
N VAL A 321 16.37 16.43 -21.04
CA VAL A 321 17.52 16.54 -20.14
C VAL A 321 16.98 16.76 -18.73
N ALA A 322 17.26 15.82 -17.83
CA ALA A 322 16.89 15.95 -16.42
C ALA A 322 17.49 17.24 -15.83
N PRO A 323 16.82 17.93 -14.90
CA PRO A 323 17.43 19.07 -14.21
C PRO A 323 18.66 18.59 -13.46
N ALA A 324 19.81 19.21 -13.74
CA ALA A 324 21.05 18.91 -13.06
C ALA A 324 20.90 19.23 -11.56
N THR A 325 20.85 18.21 -10.72
CA THR A 325 21.15 18.36 -9.29
C THR A 325 22.63 18.75 -9.16
N THR A 326 22.86 19.93 -8.59
CA THR A 326 24.18 20.52 -8.32
C THR A 326 24.97 19.61 -7.38
N ARG A 327 25.82 18.76 -7.93
CA ARG A 327 26.89 18.09 -7.17
C ARG A 327 28.21 18.70 -7.59
N THR A 328 28.76 19.52 -6.70
CA THR A 328 30.10 20.11 -6.85
C THR A 328 31.10 18.96 -6.89
N THR A 329 31.73 18.71 -8.04
CA THR A 329 32.92 17.88 -8.09
C THR A 329 33.86 18.38 -9.18
N ARG A 330 35.13 18.40 -8.78
CA ARG A 330 36.28 19.10 -9.34
C ARG A 330 36.56 18.74 -10.81
N THR A 331 36.82 19.78 -11.60
CA THR A 331 37.19 19.76 -13.01
C THR A 331 38.40 18.86 -13.30
N THR A 332 38.32 18.02 -14.32
CA THR A 332 39.49 17.50 -15.04
C THR A 332 39.16 17.53 -16.52
N THR A 333 39.90 18.35 -17.26
CA THR A 333 39.73 18.61 -18.69
C THR A 333 40.25 17.42 -19.48
N THR A 334 39.43 16.86 -20.38
CA THR A 334 39.93 15.96 -21.42
C THR A 334 39.23 16.28 -22.73
N THR A 335 40.03 16.71 -23.69
CA THR A 335 39.67 17.10 -25.05
C THR A 335 39.39 15.85 -25.87
N THR A 336 38.23 15.76 -26.53
CA THR A 336 38.04 14.88 -27.71
C THR A 336 37.07 15.52 -28.70
N THR A 337 37.47 15.46 -29.96
CA THR A 337 36.85 16.09 -31.13
C THR A 337 36.06 15.05 -31.95
N SER A 338 35.03 15.52 -32.65
CA SER A 338 34.40 14.96 -33.86
C SER A 338 33.29 13.89 -33.72
N THR A 339 32.05 14.21 -34.13
CA THR A 339 31.54 13.96 -35.50
C THR A 339 30.06 14.36 -35.62
N ARG A 340 29.71 14.88 -36.79
CA ARG A 340 28.41 15.39 -37.23
C ARG A 340 27.59 14.27 -37.88
N SER A 341 26.30 14.13 -37.54
CA SER A 341 25.33 13.30 -38.27
C SER A 341 24.02 14.05 -38.55
N SER A 342 23.45 13.74 -39.71
CA SER A 342 22.45 14.47 -40.53
C SER A 342 20.97 14.17 -40.13
N PRO A 343 19.94 14.82 -40.76
CA PRO A 343 18.68 15.20 -40.10
C PRO A 343 17.55 14.17 -40.11
N SER A 344 16.65 14.32 -39.12
CA SER A 344 15.41 13.59 -38.87
C SER A 344 14.32 13.81 -39.95
N GLU A 345 13.69 12.72 -40.39
CA GLU A 345 12.60 12.67 -41.35
C GLU A 345 11.28 13.18 -40.72
N SER A 346 10.68 14.23 -41.28
CA SER A 346 9.45 14.83 -40.74
C SER A 346 8.21 13.96 -41.04
N ILE A 347 7.52 13.49 -40.00
CA ILE A 347 6.28 12.69 -40.12
C ILE A 347 5.15 13.55 -40.71
N LYS A 348 4.56 13.09 -41.83
CA LYS A 348 3.44 13.76 -42.52
C LYS A 348 2.19 13.92 -41.63
N ILE A 349 1.48 15.03 -41.77
CA ILE A 349 0.20 15.29 -41.09
C ILE A 349 -0.93 14.66 -41.92
N SER A 350 -1.79 13.88 -41.26
CA SER A 350 -2.95 13.24 -41.87
C SER A 350 -4.07 14.24 -42.14
N THR A 351 -4.77 14.06 -43.27
CA THR A 351 -5.83 14.96 -43.75
C THR A 351 -7.22 14.33 -43.76
N ASN A 352 -7.37 13.08 -43.33
CA ASN A 352 -8.63 12.32 -43.43
C ASN A 352 -9.08 11.67 -42.10
N ASP A 353 -8.74 12.29 -40.96
CA ASP A 353 -8.99 11.80 -39.60
C ASP A 353 -8.48 10.35 -39.31
N ARG A 354 -7.65 9.80 -40.20
CA ARG A 354 -6.90 8.56 -39.97
C ARG A 354 -5.52 8.85 -39.43
N CYS A 355 -4.91 7.90 -38.76
CA CYS A 355 -3.55 8.03 -38.27
C CYS A 355 -2.90 6.66 -38.15
N GLY A 356 -1.58 6.63 -38.03
CA GLY A 356 -0.81 5.39 -38.07
C GLY A 356 0.30 5.46 -39.11
N SER A 357 1.08 4.39 -39.23
CA SER A 357 2.22 4.30 -40.15
C SER A 357 1.87 4.62 -41.60
N SER A 358 0.67 4.27 -42.05
CA SER A 358 0.20 4.53 -43.42
C SER A 358 -0.31 5.97 -43.62
N TYR A 359 -0.86 6.60 -42.57
CA TYR A 359 -1.64 7.84 -42.66
C TYR A 359 -0.94 9.06 -42.08
N GLY A 360 0.05 8.90 -41.21
CA GLY A 360 0.76 10.01 -40.57
C GLY A 360 0.13 10.46 -39.25
N LYS A 361 0.57 11.62 -38.75
CA LYS A 361 0.16 12.17 -37.45
C LYS A 361 -1.17 12.90 -37.56
N CYS A 362 -2.01 12.77 -36.54
CA CYS A 362 -3.24 13.53 -36.42
C CYS A 362 -3.00 15.05 -36.41
N PRO A 363 -3.84 15.83 -37.13
CA PRO A 363 -3.78 17.29 -37.11
C PRO A 363 -4.29 17.83 -35.77
N ASN A 364 -3.99 19.11 -35.51
CA ASN A 364 -4.54 19.88 -34.37
C ASN A 364 -4.37 19.21 -33.01
N ASP A 365 -3.21 18.57 -32.79
CA ASP A 365 -2.86 17.98 -31.50
C ASP A 365 -3.85 16.91 -30.99
N LYS A 366 -4.61 16.30 -31.90
CA LYS A 366 -5.50 15.16 -31.61
C LYS A 366 -4.69 13.90 -31.29
N CYS A 367 -5.34 12.99 -30.59
CA CYS A 367 -4.84 11.66 -30.23
C CYS A 367 -5.08 10.68 -31.36
N CYS A 368 -4.17 9.71 -31.54
CA CYS A 368 -4.37 8.63 -32.51
C CYS A 368 -4.75 7.36 -31.76
N SER A 369 -5.96 6.84 -31.93
CA SER A 369 -6.35 5.60 -31.24
C SER A 369 -5.61 4.38 -31.77
N LYS A 370 -5.67 3.26 -31.04
CA LYS A 370 -5.16 1.95 -31.54
C LYS A 370 -5.78 1.51 -32.87
N TYR A 371 -6.93 2.06 -33.24
CA TYR A 371 -7.65 1.75 -34.47
C TYR A 371 -7.28 2.67 -35.63
N GLY A 372 -6.37 3.62 -35.41
CA GLY A 372 -5.86 4.51 -36.44
C GLY A 372 -6.83 5.63 -36.81
N TYR A 373 -7.49 6.22 -35.80
CA TYR A 373 -8.38 7.37 -35.94
C TYR A 373 -7.98 8.52 -35.02
N CYS A 374 -8.19 9.75 -35.50
CA CYS A 374 -7.86 10.99 -34.81
C CYS A 374 -9.04 11.55 -34.01
N ASP A 375 -8.87 11.71 -32.70
CA ASP A 375 -9.90 12.26 -31.81
C ASP A 375 -9.27 12.83 -30.52
N THR A 376 -10.05 13.49 -29.67
CA THR A 376 -9.64 14.01 -28.35
C THR A 376 -10.30 13.28 -27.18
N SER A 377 -11.16 12.30 -27.45
CA SER A 377 -11.82 11.50 -26.42
C SER A 377 -10.84 10.69 -25.57
N ARG A 378 -11.21 10.41 -24.31
CA ARG A 378 -10.38 9.61 -23.38
C ARG A 378 -10.00 8.27 -24.01
N GLN A 379 -10.92 7.58 -24.69
CA GLN A 379 -10.65 6.28 -25.31
C GLN A 379 -9.59 6.35 -26.42
N HIS A 380 -9.50 7.48 -27.13
CA HIS A 380 -8.52 7.70 -28.18
C HIS A 380 -7.18 8.19 -27.64
N CYS A 381 -7.20 8.93 -26.55
CA CYS A 381 -6.01 9.51 -25.94
C CYS A 381 -5.35 8.60 -24.91
N ASP A 382 -6.10 7.68 -24.29
CA ASP A 382 -5.59 6.87 -23.19
C ASP A 382 -4.54 5.88 -23.69
N ILE A 383 -3.33 6.00 -23.13
CA ILE A 383 -2.20 5.10 -23.41
C ILE A 383 -2.60 3.65 -23.07
N ASP A 384 -3.36 3.43 -21.98
CA ASP A 384 -3.82 2.10 -21.58
C ASP A 384 -4.89 1.55 -22.52
N GLN A 385 -5.54 2.41 -23.31
CA GLN A 385 -6.49 2.01 -24.37
C GLN A 385 -5.84 1.91 -25.76
N GLY A 386 -4.51 2.08 -25.83
CA GLY A 386 -3.70 1.83 -27.02
C GLY A 386 -3.50 3.04 -27.94
N CYS A 387 -3.56 4.25 -27.41
CA CYS A 387 -3.21 5.44 -28.18
C CYS A 387 -1.80 5.34 -28.82
N GLN A 388 -1.70 5.61 -30.13
CA GLN A 388 -0.48 5.55 -30.94
C GLN A 388 0.29 6.87 -30.89
N VAL A 389 1.21 6.99 -29.94
CA VAL A 389 1.97 8.24 -29.67
C VAL A 389 2.72 8.81 -30.86
N LYS A 390 3.18 7.96 -31.81
CA LYS A 390 3.94 8.41 -32.98
C LYS A 390 3.06 9.23 -33.93
N TYR A 391 1.75 9.07 -33.80
CA TYR A 391 0.77 9.62 -34.71
C TYR A 391 -0.28 10.48 -33.99
N GLY A 392 -0.16 10.76 -32.70
CA GLY A 392 -1.07 11.65 -31.97
C GLY A 392 -0.66 11.90 -30.51
N ILE A 393 -1.34 12.81 -29.82
CA ILE A 393 -1.00 13.23 -28.45
C ILE A 393 -1.68 12.36 -27.39
N CYS A 394 -1.03 11.28 -26.98
CA CYS A 394 -1.58 10.39 -25.97
C CYS A 394 -1.43 10.95 -24.55
N LYS A 395 -2.35 10.56 -23.66
CA LYS A 395 -2.43 10.94 -22.26
C LYS A 395 -2.61 9.69 -21.41
N TYR A 396 -1.99 9.67 -20.24
CA TYR A 396 -2.28 8.62 -19.25
C TYR A 396 -3.42 9.07 -18.35
N TYR A 397 -4.45 8.24 -18.17
CA TYR A 397 -5.54 8.55 -17.27
C TYR A 397 -5.54 7.58 -16.09
N THR A 398 -5.43 8.09 -14.87
CA THR A 398 -5.60 7.29 -13.66
C THR A 398 -7.01 6.69 -13.63
N THR A 399 -7.11 5.36 -13.62
CA THR A 399 -8.39 4.66 -13.52
C THR A 399 -8.86 4.62 -12.07
N THR A 400 -9.85 5.44 -11.73
CA THR A 400 -10.76 5.14 -10.62
C THR A 400 -11.94 4.37 -11.20
N THR A 401 -11.94 3.05 -11.06
CA THR A 401 -13.07 2.20 -11.45
C THR A 401 -14.24 2.47 -10.50
N LYS A 402 -15.30 3.13 -11.00
CA LYS A 402 -16.63 3.15 -10.37
C LYS A 402 -17.56 2.24 -11.16
N THR A 403 -18.01 1.18 -10.51
CA THR A 403 -19.09 0.31 -10.95
C THR A 403 -20.40 1.10 -10.91
N SER A 404 -21.05 1.27 -12.07
CA SER A 404 -22.37 1.90 -12.19
C SER A 404 -23.45 0.97 -11.63
N THR A 405 -24.04 1.31 -10.49
CA THR A 405 -25.34 0.77 -10.07
C THR A 405 -26.44 1.79 -10.37
N LYS A 406 -27.38 1.38 -11.21
CA LYS A 406 -28.59 2.12 -11.59
C LYS A 406 -29.49 2.26 -10.35
N LYS A 407 -29.72 3.48 -9.86
CA LYS A 407 -30.63 3.75 -8.75
C LYS A 407 -31.89 4.47 -9.25
N THR A 408 -33.01 3.81 -9.02
CA THR A 408 -34.38 4.26 -9.25
C THR A 408 -34.74 5.41 -8.30
N SER A 409 -35.48 6.41 -8.79
CA SER A 409 -35.86 7.62 -8.06
C SER A 409 -37.01 7.37 -7.08
N THR A 410 -36.86 7.86 -5.85
CA THR A 410 -38.00 8.17 -4.98
C THR A 410 -37.89 9.59 -4.42
N LYS A 411 -39.04 10.26 -4.44
CA LYS A 411 -39.29 11.70 -4.34
C LYS A 411 -39.06 12.25 -2.92
N LYS A 412 -38.47 13.45 -2.87
CA LYS A 412 -38.25 14.29 -1.67
C LYS A 412 -39.55 14.83 -1.07
N THR A 413 -39.52 15.07 0.25
CA THR A 413 -40.31 16.10 0.93
C THR A 413 -39.38 16.98 1.75
N SER A 414 -39.65 18.28 1.73
CA SER A 414 -38.81 19.38 2.23
C SER A 414 -39.25 19.89 3.60
N THR A 415 -38.30 20.42 4.38
CA THR A 415 -38.55 21.48 5.38
C THR A 415 -37.33 22.41 5.48
N LYS A 416 -37.63 23.73 5.45
CA LYS A 416 -36.75 24.92 5.57
C LYS A 416 -36.82 25.35 7.06
N LYS A 417 -35.82 25.87 7.77
CA LYS A 417 -35.13 27.19 7.76
C LYS A 417 -34.35 27.21 9.10
N SER A 418 -33.20 27.85 9.32
CA SER A 418 -33.03 29.29 9.60
C SER A 418 -31.56 29.62 9.96
N SER A 419 -31.19 30.89 9.80
CA SER A 419 -29.88 31.54 9.87
C SER A 419 -29.55 32.19 11.23
N THR A 420 -28.26 32.42 11.53
CA THR A 420 -27.57 33.65 12.05
C THR A 420 -26.19 33.26 12.63
N LYS A 421 -25.09 34.03 12.76
CA LYS A 421 -24.56 35.33 12.27
C LYS A 421 -23.03 35.32 12.60
N LYS A 422 -22.27 36.18 11.90
CA LYS A 422 -20.81 36.42 11.89
C LYS A 422 -20.10 36.67 13.24
N THR A 423 -18.81 36.32 13.27
CA THR A 423 -17.74 37.10 13.95
C THR A 423 -16.41 37.01 13.17
N SER A 424 -15.66 38.11 13.13
CA SER A 424 -14.39 38.32 12.41
C SER A 424 -13.25 38.56 13.38
N THR A 425 -11.99 38.18 13.04
CA THR A 425 -10.81 39.11 13.01
C THR A 425 -9.53 38.45 12.49
N LYS A 426 -8.88 39.17 11.54
CA LYS A 426 -7.47 39.34 11.08
C LYS A 426 -6.43 38.20 11.29
N LYS A 427 -5.77 37.64 10.27
CA LYS A 427 -4.87 38.13 9.16
C LYS A 427 -3.39 38.16 9.56
N SER A 428 -2.62 37.20 9.05
CA SER A 428 -1.18 37.32 8.77
C SER A 428 -0.92 36.88 7.31
N SER A 429 0.11 37.46 6.73
CA SER A 429 0.34 37.68 5.29
C SER A 429 0.78 36.42 4.52
N SER A 430 0.02 36.07 3.47
CA SER A 430 0.44 35.12 2.44
C SER A 430 0.29 35.76 1.05
N THR A 431 1.30 35.58 0.21
CA THR A 431 1.34 35.91 -1.23
C THR A 431 -0.02 35.59 -1.88
N SER A 432 -0.80 36.62 -2.21
CA SER A 432 -2.21 36.43 -2.56
C SER A 432 -2.38 35.95 -3.99
N ILE A 433 -2.83 34.70 -4.15
CA ILE A 433 -3.30 34.15 -5.43
C ILE A 433 -4.38 35.10 -5.99
N PRO A 434 -4.29 35.56 -7.26
CA PRO A 434 -5.23 36.51 -7.83
C PRO A 434 -6.63 35.89 -8.02
N TYR A 435 -7.66 36.73 -8.00
CA TYR A 435 -9.02 36.30 -8.33
C TYR A 435 -9.15 36.02 -9.83
N SER A 436 -9.83 34.95 -10.19
CA SER A 436 -10.14 34.61 -11.58
C SER A 436 -10.97 35.69 -12.26
N SER A 437 -10.77 35.87 -13.56
CA SER A 437 -11.55 36.76 -14.43
C SER A 437 -12.78 36.08 -15.04
N SER A 438 -13.01 34.81 -14.74
CA SER A 438 -14.13 33.99 -15.25
C SER A 438 -14.69 33.11 -14.13
N ASP A 439 -15.74 32.35 -14.43
CA ASP A 439 -16.29 31.33 -13.51
C ASP A 439 -15.40 30.09 -13.37
N ARG A 440 -14.17 30.14 -13.90
CA ARG A 440 -13.15 29.10 -13.75
C ARG A 440 -12.26 29.37 -12.55
N CYS A 441 -11.75 28.32 -11.93
CA CYS A 441 -10.80 28.40 -10.84
C CYS A 441 -9.76 27.28 -10.91
N GLY A 442 -8.69 27.41 -10.14
CA GLY A 442 -7.58 26.46 -10.11
C GLY A 442 -6.25 27.10 -10.51
N PRO A 443 -5.16 26.31 -10.59
CA PRO A 443 -3.79 26.80 -10.78
C PRO A 443 -3.59 27.73 -11.98
N LYS A 444 -4.38 27.53 -13.05
CA LYS A 444 -4.33 28.35 -14.27
C LYS A 444 -5.20 29.61 -14.22
N TYR A 445 -6.25 29.62 -13.38
CA TYR A 445 -7.30 30.64 -13.42
C TYR A 445 -7.33 31.53 -12.18
N GLY A 446 -6.77 31.11 -11.05
CA GLY A 446 -6.83 31.84 -9.79
C GLY A 446 -8.04 31.46 -8.93
N LYS A 447 -8.31 32.23 -7.88
CA LYS A 447 -9.36 31.94 -6.89
C LYS A 447 -10.73 32.47 -7.30
N CYS A 448 -11.79 31.80 -6.87
CA CYS A 448 -13.16 32.21 -7.08
C CYS A 448 -13.47 33.55 -6.40
N ARG A 449 -14.29 34.37 -7.06
CA ARG A 449 -14.81 35.63 -6.51
C ARG A 449 -15.93 35.34 -5.52
N ASN A 450 -16.39 36.37 -4.82
CA ASN A 450 -17.55 36.31 -3.91
C ASN A 450 -17.51 35.22 -2.82
N ASN A 451 -16.30 34.71 -2.50
CA ASN A 451 -16.08 33.65 -1.53
C ASN A 451 -16.74 32.30 -1.90
N GLU A 452 -16.93 32.07 -3.19
CA GLU A 452 -17.47 30.83 -3.75
C GLU A 452 -16.46 29.66 -3.64
N CYS A 453 -16.98 28.46 -3.84
CA CYS A 453 -16.21 27.23 -3.79
C CYS A 453 -15.62 26.90 -5.16
N CYS A 454 -14.39 26.40 -5.18
CA CYS A 454 -13.75 25.95 -6.42
C CYS A 454 -13.89 24.43 -6.52
N SER A 455 -14.71 23.94 -7.44
CA SER A 455 -14.92 22.49 -7.59
C SER A 455 -13.68 21.75 -8.09
N GLU A 456 -13.68 20.42 -7.97
CA GLU A 456 -12.63 19.56 -8.55
C GLU A 456 -12.47 19.74 -10.08
N TYR A 457 -13.51 20.25 -10.75
CA TYR A 457 -13.53 20.51 -12.20
C TYR A 457 -13.07 21.93 -12.57
N GLY A 458 -12.67 22.74 -11.58
CA GLY A 458 -12.16 24.09 -11.78
C GLY A 458 -13.24 25.09 -12.17
N TRP A 459 -14.39 25.02 -11.50
CA TRP A 459 -15.51 25.97 -11.63
C TRP A 459 -15.88 26.59 -10.29
N CYS A 460 -16.31 27.85 -10.32
CA CYS A 460 -16.77 28.60 -9.16
C CYS A 460 -18.28 28.46 -8.98
N SER A 461 -18.71 28.09 -7.77
CA SER A 461 -20.12 28.07 -7.37
C SER A 461 -20.25 27.92 -5.85
N ASP A 462 -21.39 28.34 -5.27
CA ASP A 462 -21.74 28.11 -3.87
C ASP A 462 -22.51 26.79 -3.62
N SER A 463 -22.70 25.96 -4.64
CA SER A 463 -23.41 24.68 -4.52
C SER A 463 -22.67 23.69 -3.61
N SER A 464 -23.42 22.80 -2.94
CA SER A 464 -22.83 21.77 -2.08
C SER A 464 -21.87 20.83 -2.81
N GLU A 465 -22.08 20.64 -4.12
CA GLU A 465 -21.20 19.83 -4.99
C GLU A 465 -19.85 20.51 -5.23
N HIS A 466 -19.84 21.84 -5.33
CA HIS A 466 -18.60 22.61 -5.54
C HIS A 466 -17.84 22.85 -4.23
N CYS A 467 -18.56 22.96 -3.11
CA CYS A 467 -17.98 23.17 -1.78
C CYS A 467 -17.56 21.89 -1.06
N GLY A 468 -18.12 20.75 -1.46
CA GLY A 468 -17.92 19.47 -0.79
C GLY A 468 -16.68 18.73 -1.28
N ARG A 469 -16.81 17.41 -1.44
CA ARG A 469 -15.72 16.51 -1.82
C ARG A 469 -15.07 16.95 -3.14
N GLY A 470 -13.76 17.18 -3.11
CA GLY A 470 -12.98 17.60 -4.28
C GLY A 470 -12.86 19.12 -4.45
N CYS A 471 -13.45 19.91 -3.57
CA CYS A 471 -13.23 21.35 -3.53
C CYS A 471 -11.73 21.68 -3.38
N GLN A 472 -11.25 22.68 -4.12
CA GLN A 472 -9.85 23.11 -4.15
C GLN A 472 -9.62 24.29 -3.17
N PRO A 473 -9.11 24.05 -1.94
CA PRO A 473 -9.11 25.04 -0.85
C PRO A 473 -8.18 26.25 -1.09
N LEU A 474 -7.21 26.12 -2.00
CA LEU A 474 -6.33 27.24 -2.39
C LEU A 474 -7.03 28.23 -3.34
N TYR A 475 -8.10 27.80 -4.03
CA TYR A 475 -8.77 28.56 -5.09
C TYR A 475 -10.24 28.85 -4.79
N GLY A 476 -10.77 28.43 -3.64
CA GLY A 476 -12.14 28.71 -3.21
C GLY A 476 -12.40 28.21 -1.79
N ARG A 477 -13.56 28.53 -1.25
CA ARG A 477 -13.98 28.07 0.08
C ARG A 477 -14.44 26.61 0.02
N CYS A 478 -13.97 25.75 0.92
CA CYS A 478 -14.43 24.36 1.03
C CYS A 478 -15.14 24.10 2.36
N LYS A 479 -16.07 23.14 2.40
CA LYS A 479 -16.91 22.82 3.56
C LYS A 479 -16.76 21.38 4.02
#